data_AF-A0A7C3CFL6-F1
#
_entry.id   AF-A0A7C3CFL6-F1
#
_cell.length_a   1.000
_cell.length_b   1.000
_cell.length_c   1.000
_cell.angle_alpha   90.00
_cell.angle_beta   90.00
_cell.angle_gamma   90.00
#
_symmetry.space_group_name_H-M   'P 1'
#
loop_
_entity.id
_entity.type
_entity.pdbx_description
1 polymer ?
#
loop_
_entity_poly.entity_id
_entity_poly.type
_entity_poly.pdbx_seq_one_letter_code
_entity_poly.pdbx_strand_id
1 'polypeptide(L)'
;MDKNLTEKTTALITRDFEIELGDKKPSEQELFDMLCDQVAYMMEYRLDFLLSLMYRLDIDEYKISQVLSPKALIPPNVGLAHLILERQKLRIKIKEAYGKTKLEDLDEELEF
;
A
#
# COMPACT_ATOMS: atom_id res chain seq x y z
N MET A 1 7.48 -8.87 -13.43
CA MET A 1 6.88 -8.80 -12.09
C MET A 1 5.80 -9.87 -11.98
N ASP A 2 5.56 -10.45 -10.81
CA ASP A 2 4.51 -11.48 -10.64
C ASP A 2 3.12 -10.86 -10.84
N LYS A 3 2.39 -11.31 -11.86
CA LYS A 3 1.06 -10.81 -12.23
C LYS A 3 0.08 -10.88 -11.05
N ASN A 4 0.24 -11.89 -10.18
CA ASN A 4 -0.59 -12.08 -9.01
C ASN A 4 -0.36 -11.01 -7.93
N LEU A 5 0.89 -10.55 -7.77
CA LEU A 5 1.25 -9.50 -6.82
C LEU A 5 0.63 -8.17 -7.23
N THR A 6 0.68 -7.81 -8.51
CA THR A 6 0.07 -6.56 -9.01
C THR A 6 -1.44 -6.57 -8.77
N GLU A 7 -2.16 -7.64 -9.12
CA GLU A 7 -3.62 -7.72 -8.92
C GLU A 7 -4.03 -7.60 -7.44
N LYS A 8 -3.31 -8.28 -6.53
CA LYS A 8 -3.54 -8.18 -5.08
C LYS A 8 -3.24 -6.77 -4.55
N THR A 9 -2.17 -6.15 -5.03
CA THR A 9 -1.76 -4.79 -4.63
C THR A 9 -2.80 -3.77 -5.08
N THR A 10 -3.26 -3.88 -6.33
CA THR A 10 -4.34 -3.07 -6.89
C THR A 10 -5.60 -3.17 -6.03
N ALA A 11 -6.02 -4.37 -5.65
CA ALA A 11 -7.22 -4.58 -4.83
C ALA A 11 -7.11 -3.94 -3.42
N LEU A 12 -5.94 -4.02 -2.78
CA LEU A 12 -5.74 -3.39 -1.47
C LEU A 12 -5.74 -1.87 -1.56
N ILE A 13 -5.01 -1.30 -2.53
CA ILE A 13 -4.91 0.15 -2.69
C ILE A 13 -6.25 0.77 -3.03
N THR A 14 -6.98 0.19 -3.99
CA THR A 14 -8.27 0.74 -4.43
C THR A 14 -9.32 0.73 -3.33
N ARG A 15 -9.36 -0.33 -2.52
CA ARG A 15 -10.21 -0.40 -1.33
C ARG A 15 -9.81 0.63 -0.28
N ASP A 16 -8.52 0.68 0.08
CA ASP A 16 -8.06 1.49 1.22
C ASP A 16 -8.08 3.01 0.89
N PHE A 17 -7.92 3.38 -0.39
CA PHE A 17 -7.85 4.76 -0.86
C PHE A 17 -9.08 5.23 -1.66
N GLU A 18 -10.13 4.40 -1.73
CA GLU A 18 -11.39 4.72 -2.40
C GLU A 18 -11.21 5.08 -3.89
N ILE A 19 -10.33 4.34 -4.60
CA ILE A 19 -10.05 4.56 -6.03
C ILE A 19 -10.98 3.68 -6.87
N GLU A 20 -11.76 4.32 -7.75
CA GLU A 20 -12.63 3.64 -8.70
C GLU A 20 -11.85 3.25 -9.97
N LEU A 21 -11.77 1.95 -10.28
CA LEU A 21 -11.09 1.46 -11.48
C LEU A 21 -12.00 1.20 -12.69
N GLY A 22 -13.31 1.11 -12.48
CA GLY A 22 -14.22 0.55 -13.48
C GLY A 22 -13.77 -0.85 -13.93
N ASP A 23 -13.83 -1.13 -15.23
CA ASP A 23 -13.40 -2.41 -15.82
C ASP A 23 -11.88 -2.48 -16.11
N LYS A 24 -11.10 -1.48 -15.69
CA LYS A 24 -9.68 -1.41 -16.02
C LYS A 24 -8.85 -2.32 -15.12
N LYS A 25 -7.84 -2.96 -15.72
CA LYS A 25 -6.75 -3.66 -15.02
C LYS A 25 -5.47 -2.87 -15.20
N PRO A 26 -5.17 -1.91 -14.31
CA PRO A 26 -4.00 -1.07 -14.50
C PRO A 26 -2.71 -1.87 -14.37
N SER A 27 -1.71 -1.47 -15.15
CA SER A 27 -0.31 -1.79 -14.86
C SER A 27 0.11 -1.18 -13.51
N GLU A 28 1.25 -1.63 -12.98
CA GLU A 28 1.77 -1.07 -11.73
C GLU A 28 2.04 0.44 -11.84
N GLN A 29 2.54 0.90 -12.98
CA GLN A 29 2.78 2.33 -13.21
C GLN A 29 1.46 3.12 -13.22
N GLU A 30 0.44 2.64 -13.93
CA GLU A 30 -0.87 3.30 -13.93
C GLU A 30 -1.52 3.31 -12.54
N LEU A 31 -1.37 2.23 -11.76
CA LEU A 31 -1.82 2.18 -10.37
C LEU A 31 -1.08 3.21 -9.51
N PHE A 32 0.23 3.34 -9.70
CA PHE A 32 1.04 4.32 -8.99
C PHE A 32 0.62 5.74 -9.33
N ASP A 33 0.41 6.04 -10.61
CA ASP A 33 -0.01 7.38 -11.06
C ASP A 33 -1.39 7.73 -10.49
N MET A 34 -2.37 6.81 -10.57
CA MET A 34 -3.68 6.99 -9.94
C MET A 34 -3.61 7.20 -8.43
N LEU A 35 -2.70 6.50 -7.75
CA LEU A 35 -2.47 6.69 -6.33
C LEU A 35 -1.83 8.05 -6.03
N CYS A 36 -0.90 8.52 -6.86
CA CYS A 36 -0.31 9.86 -6.71
C CYS A 36 -1.36 10.96 -6.79
N ASP A 37 -2.31 10.84 -7.72
CA ASP A 37 -3.42 11.78 -7.89
C ASP A 37 -4.37 11.73 -6.69
N GLN A 38 -4.73 10.53 -6.24
CA GLN A 38 -5.61 10.36 -5.08
C GLN A 38 -4.97 10.89 -3.79
N VAL A 39 -3.67 10.66 -3.60
CA VAL A 39 -2.93 11.19 -2.46
C VAL A 39 -2.87 12.72 -2.54
N ALA A 40 -2.66 13.31 -3.72
CA ALA A 40 -2.69 14.77 -3.87
C ALA A 40 -4.06 15.34 -3.47
N TYR A 41 -5.16 14.72 -3.93
CA TYR A 41 -6.51 15.09 -3.51
C TYR A 41 -6.71 14.97 -1.99
N MET A 42 -6.29 13.85 -1.38
CA MET A 42 -6.43 13.69 0.06
C MET A 42 -5.56 14.66 0.85
N MET A 43 -4.37 15.01 0.36
CA MET A 43 -3.53 16.03 1.01
C MET A 43 -4.23 17.40 1.04
N GLU A 44 -4.94 17.76 -0.03
CA GLU A 44 -5.63 19.05 -0.13
C GLU A 44 -6.95 19.07 0.67
N TYR A 45 -7.74 17.99 0.60
CA TYR A 45 -9.12 18.00 1.11
C TYR A 45 -9.37 17.09 2.32
N ARG A 46 -8.52 16.08 2.57
CA ARG A 46 -8.75 15.02 3.58
C ARG A 46 -7.46 14.60 4.30
N LEU A 47 -6.61 15.55 4.70
CA LEU A 47 -5.27 15.26 5.22
C LEU A 47 -5.30 14.35 6.46
N ASP A 48 -6.20 14.61 7.41
CA ASP A 48 -6.34 13.79 8.63
C ASP A 48 -6.68 12.33 8.31
N PHE A 49 -7.52 12.11 7.28
CA PHE A 49 -7.88 10.78 6.82
C PHE A 49 -6.68 10.07 6.16
N LEU A 50 -5.91 10.79 5.34
CA LEU A 50 -4.68 10.27 4.74
C LEU A 50 -3.69 9.83 5.82
N LEU A 51 -3.41 10.68 6.80
CA LEU A 51 -2.49 10.33 7.90
C LEU A 51 -3.02 9.13 8.70
N SER A 52 -4.32 9.07 8.98
CA SER A 52 -4.96 7.91 9.63
C SER A 52 -4.84 6.62 8.81
N LEU A 53 -4.90 6.69 7.48
CA LEU A 53 -4.58 5.55 6.60
C LEU A 53 -3.11 5.14 6.75
N MET A 54 -2.18 6.08 6.70
CA MET A 54 -0.75 5.78 6.80
C MET A 54 -0.38 5.07 8.11
N TYR A 55 -0.96 5.49 9.24
CA TYR A 55 -0.77 4.81 10.52
C TYR A 55 -1.33 3.37 10.51
N ARG A 56 -2.53 3.15 9.94
CA ARG A 56 -3.14 1.80 9.82
C ARG A 56 -2.33 0.87 8.91
N LEU A 57 -1.64 1.42 7.93
CA LEU A 57 -0.73 0.69 7.05
C LEU A 57 0.62 0.38 7.71
N ASP A 58 0.87 0.89 8.91
CA ASP A 58 2.15 0.74 9.62
C ASP A 58 3.31 1.27 8.75
N ILE A 59 3.14 2.50 8.24
CA ILE A 59 4.18 3.24 7.54
C ILE A 59 4.97 4.06 8.57
N ASP A 60 6.28 3.90 8.54
CA ASP A 60 7.22 4.59 9.43
C ASP A 60 7.06 6.13 9.34
N GLU A 61 6.73 6.75 10.47
CA GLU A 61 6.53 8.19 10.62
C GLU A 61 7.78 9.00 10.26
N TYR A 62 8.97 8.45 10.48
CA TYR A 62 10.22 9.07 10.07
C TYR A 62 10.34 9.15 8.53
N LYS A 63 9.78 8.18 7.79
CA LYS A 63 9.72 8.24 6.32
C LYS A 63 8.68 9.23 5.84
N ILE A 64 7.52 9.28 6.50
CA ILE A 64 6.46 10.26 6.19
C ILE A 64 6.99 11.68 6.36
N SER A 65 7.63 11.97 7.50
CA SER A 65 8.19 13.30 7.78
C SER A 65 9.30 13.71 6.80
N GLN A 66 10.13 12.78 6.33
CA GLN A 66 11.11 13.06 5.28
C GLN A 66 10.45 13.42 3.95
N VAL A 67 9.39 12.71 3.57
CA VAL A 67 8.64 13.00 2.33
C VAL A 67 7.91 14.34 2.40
N LEU A 68 7.35 14.68 3.57
CA LEU A 68 6.66 15.94 3.79
C LEU A 68 7.61 17.13 4.03
N SER A 69 8.92 16.87 4.13
CA SER A 69 9.91 17.92 4.39
C SER A 69 9.92 18.95 3.27
N PRO A 70 10.00 20.27 3.58
CA PRO A 70 10.20 21.30 2.57
C PRO A 70 11.50 21.15 1.76
N LYS A 71 12.44 20.31 2.24
CA LYS A 71 13.71 20.00 1.57
C LYS A 71 13.63 18.75 0.69
N ALA A 72 12.48 18.08 0.63
CA ALA A 72 12.31 16.90 -0.22
C ALA A 72 12.48 17.29 -1.70
N LEU A 73 13.24 16.47 -2.43
CA LEU A 73 13.48 16.66 -3.86
C LEU A 73 12.33 16.17 -4.74
N ILE A 74 11.45 15.34 -4.17
CA ILE A 74 10.29 14.78 -4.85
C ILE A 74 9.01 15.42 -4.31
N PRO A 75 7.96 15.56 -5.14
CA PRO A 75 6.67 16.01 -4.66
C PRO A 75 6.15 15.11 -3.54
N PRO A 76 5.57 15.67 -2.46
CA PRO A 76 5.09 14.88 -1.32
C PRO A 76 4.09 13.79 -1.71
N ASN A 77 3.12 14.08 -2.58
CA ASN A 77 2.13 13.11 -3.03
C ASN A 77 2.78 11.88 -3.70
N VAL A 78 3.81 12.11 -4.53
CA VAL A 78 4.58 11.05 -5.20
C VAL A 78 5.35 10.22 -4.17
N GLY A 79 6.02 10.88 -3.21
CA GLY A 79 6.76 10.18 -2.16
C GLY A 79 5.86 9.35 -1.26
N LEU A 80 4.69 9.87 -0.87
CA LEU A 80 3.73 9.17 -0.03
C LEU A 80 3.11 7.99 -0.78
N ALA A 81 2.71 8.17 -2.04
CA ALA A 81 2.20 7.09 -2.90
C ALA A 81 3.23 5.95 -3.02
N HIS A 82 4.53 6.29 -3.11
CA HIS A 82 5.59 5.29 -3.15
C HIS A 82 5.67 4.48 -1.84
N LEU A 83 5.64 5.16 -0.68
CA LEU A 83 5.63 4.49 0.62
C LEU A 83 4.42 3.56 0.78
N ILE A 84 3.23 4.00 0.35
CA ILE A 84 1.99 3.23 0.40
C ILE A 84 2.10 1.97 -0.48
N LEU A 85 2.52 2.13 -1.74
CA LEU A 85 2.63 1.03 -2.69
C LEU A 85 3.61 -0.04 -2.20
N GLU A 86 4.79 0.38 -1.73
CA GLU A 86 5.80 -0.54 -1.21
C GLU A 86 5.33 -1.26 0.07
N ARG A 87 4.61 -0.56 0.96
CA ARG A 87 4.08 -1.18 2.17
C ARG A 87 3.03 -2.24 1.88
N GLN A 88 2.13 -1.99 0.92
CA GLN A 88 1.10 -2.96 0.51
C GLN A 88 1.72 -4.18 -0.18
N LYS A 89 2.72 -3.98 -1.04
CA LYS A 89 3.48 -5.08 -1.66
C LYS A 89 4.19 -5.93 -0.60
N LEU A 90 4.83 -5.30 0.38
CA LEU A 90 5.48 -6.00 1.49
C LEU A 90 4.46 -6.80 2.33
N ARG A 91 3.29 -6.23 2.63
CA ARG A 91 2.22 -6.91 3.37
C ARG A 91 1.77 -8.19 2.67
N ILE A 92 1.60 -8.15 1.35
CA ILE A 92 1.24 -9.33 0.55
C ILE A 92 2.34 -10.39 0.63
N LYS A 93 3.60 -9.99 0.40
CA LYS A 93 4.75 -10.90 0.46
C LYS A 93 4.90 -11.59 1.82
N ILE A 94 4.77 -10.83 2.93
CA ILE A 94 4.83 -11.40 4.28
C ILE A 94 3.68 -12.38 4.49
N LYS A 95 2.46 -12.02 4.08
CA LYS A 95 1.29 -12.91 4.20
C LYS A 95 1.48 -14.20 3.38
N GLU A 96 2.11 -14.13 2.21
CA GLU A 96 2.37 -15.31 1.38
C GLU A 96 3.50 -16.17 1.94
N ALA A 97 4.55 -15.56 2.48
CA ALA A 97 5.69 -16.27 3.07
C ALA A 97 5.33 -16.97 4.38
N TYR A 98 4.61 -16.28 5.28
CA TYR A 98 4.33 -16.77 6.64
C TYR A 98 2.89 -17.24 6.86
N GLY A 99 1.96 -16.89 5.97
CA GLY A 99 0.57 -17.37 6.05
C GLY A 99 0.42 -18.84 5.68
N LYS A 100 1.43 -19.43 5.03
CA LYS A 100 1.51 -20.89 4.79
C LYS A 100 2.05 -21.64 6.01
N THR A 101 3.11 -21.11 6.64
CA THR A 101 3.78 -21.72 7.81
C THR A 101 2.82 -21.97 8.97
N LYS A 102 1.87 -21.06 9.22
CA LYS A 102 0.89 -21.24 10.31
C LYS A 102 -0.14 -22.35 10.08
N LEU A 103 -0.35 -22.86 8.85
CA LEU A 103 -1.26 -23.99 8.65
C LEU A 103 -0.53 -25.34 8.75
N GLU A 104 0.69 -25.42 8.22
CA GLU A 104 1.47 -26.68 8.24
C GLU A 104 1.94 -27.05 9.65
N ASP A 105 2.37 -26.08 10.46
CA ASP A 105 2.84 -26.34 11.85
C ASP A 105 1.69 -26.69 12.83
N LEU A 106 0.45 -26.30 12.52
CA LEU A 106 -0.74 -26.57 13.35
C LEU A 106 -1.37 -27.93 13.07
N ASP A 107 -1.21 -28.45 11.85
CA ASP A 107 -1.68 -29.79 11.48
C ASP A 107 -0.78 -30.89 12.09
N GLU A 108 0.51 -30.64 12.32
CA GLU A 108 1.43 -31.58 12.99
C GLU A 108 1.20 -31.68 14.52
N GLU A 109 0.72 -30.61 15.18
CA GLU A 109 0.49 -30.61 16.64
C GLU A 109 -0.86 -31.21 17.08
N LEU A 110 -1.76 -31.51 16.13
CA LEU A 110 -3.11 -32.02 16.42
C LEU A 110 -3.28 -33.55 16.20
N GLU A 111 -2.20 -34.27 15.91
CA GLU A 111 -2.20 -35.75 15.97
C GLU A 111 -1.95 -36.25 17.40
N PHE A 112 -2.99 -36.21 18.25
CA PHE A 112 -3.06 -36.98 19.51
C PHE A 112 -4.37 -37.76 19.62
#